data_AF-A9FJS7-F1
#
_entry.id   AF-A9FJS7-F1
#
_cell.length_a   1.000
_cell.length_b   1.000
_cell.length_c   1.000
_cell.angle_alpha   90.00
_cell.angle_beta   90.00
_cell.angle_gamma   90.00
#
_symmetry.space_group_name_H-M   'P 1'
#
loop_
_entity.id
_entity.type
_entity.pdbx_description
1 polymer ?
#
loop_
_entity_poly.entity_id
_entity_poly.type
_entity_poly.pdbx_seq_one_letter_code
_entity_poly.pdbx_strand_id
1 'polypeptide(L)'
;MSPPPDTSYPVILFSSEKTESVGADRWLTGRGDLHPCDGWRALGYPVVARPLPQGRRTLLPAGAATMLRRSSRVAARIAPRSRGERQGTVKPRVYIETSILSYLTARPSRDLVQAAHQQITIEWWAGRNRFELVVSEAVVAEASRGDPSAAARRLAAAEGLPVLSASIEAQAVARRLLEAAAMPRKAAIDAAHVAIAAVHGVNFLLTWNCTHLANAMMRRHIEAVCRESGFRPPIICTPEELAFEEKP
;
A
#
# COMPACT_ATOMS: atom_id res chain seq x y z
N MET A 1 17.91 47.88 7.09
CA MET A 1 17.90 46.44 6.70
C MET A 1 16.45 46.03 6.55
N SER A 2 15.97 45.93 5.32
CA SER A 2 14.63 45.42 5.02
C SER A 2 14.64 43.88 5.10
N PRO A 3 13.59 43.23 5.63
CA PRO A 3 13.49 41.78 5.62
C PRO A 3 13.32 41.27 4.18
N PRO A 4 13.81 40.06 3.85
CA PRO A 4 13.62 39.48 2.53
C PRO A 4 12.13 39.13 2.29
N PRO A 5 11.67 39.12 1.03
CA PRO A 5 10.29 38.85 0.70
C PRO A 5 9.90 37.40 1.01
N ASP A 6 8.73 37.27 1.62
CA ASP A 6 8.01 36.05 1.97
C ASP A 6 7.86 35.13 0.74
N THR A 7 8.73 34.13 0.63
CA THR A 7 8.62 33.06 -0.36
C THR A 7 7.72 31.98 0.22
N SER A 8 6.41 32.23 0.15
CA SER A 8 5.39 31.22 0.35
C SER A 8 5.52 30.16 -0.75
N TYR A 9 6.26 29.09 -0.45
CA TYR A 9 6.27 27.88 -1.28
C TYR A 9 4.92 27.19 -1.13
N PRO A 10 4.15 26.99 -2.20
CA PRO A 10 2.92 26.22 -2.10
C PRO A 10 3.26 24.80 -1.66
N VAL A 11 2.49 24.27 -0.71
CA VAL A 11 2.39 22.82 -0.52
C VAL A 11 1.99 22.27 -1.88
N ILE A 12 2.86 21.49 -2.52
CA ILE A 12 2.49 20.74 -3.72
C ILE A 12 1.55 19.63 -3.23
N LEU A 13 0.28 19.99 -3.05
CA LEU A 13 -0.79 19.03 -3.21
C LEU A 13 -0.64 18.56 -4.66
N PHE A 14 -0.31 17.27 -4.84
CA PHE A 14 -0.45 16.64 -6.14
C PHE A 14 -1.95 16.60 -6.45
N SER A 15 -2.51 17.74 -6.88
CA SER A 15 -3.71 17.71 -7.69
C SER A 15 -3.28 17.07 -8.99
N SER A 16 -3.92 15.96 -9.36
CA SER A 16 -3.79 15.28 -10.66
C SER A 16 -4.08 16.22 -11.85
N GLU A 17 -4.35 17.51 -11.65
CA GLU A 17 -4.74 18.46 -12.68
C GLU A 17 -3.59 19.15 -13.43
N LYS A 18 -2.32 18.90 -13.12
CA LYS A 18 -1.20 19.42 -13.95
C LYS A 18 -0.04 18.45 -14.13
N THR A 19 -0.31 17.31 -14.75
CA THR A 19 0.69 16.61 -15.56
C THR A 19 0.23 16.62 -17.00
N GLU A 20 0.76 17.53 -17.81
CA GLU A 20 0.66 17.41 -19.27
C GLU A 20 1.26 16.05 -19.67
N SER A 21 0.39 15.24 -20.25
CA SER A 21 0.40 13.78 -20.30
C SER A 21 1.22 13.20 -21.45
N VAL A 22 2.41 13.72 -21.73
CA VAL A 22 3.19 13.22 -22.89
C VAL A 22 3.58 11.73 -22.73
N GLY A 23 3.71 11.24 -21.48
CA GLY A 23 4.05 9.83 -21.19
C GLY A 23 2.87 8.87 -21.04
N ALA A 24 1.73 9.34 -20.51
CA ALA A 24 0.58 8.48 -20.21
C ALA A 24 -0.21 8.11 -21.47
N ASP A 25 -0.33 9.03 -22.44
CA ASP A 25 -1.10 8.81 -23.67
C ASP A 25 -0.49 7.73 -24.59
N ARG A 26 0.83 7.52 -24.49
CA ARG A 26 1.54 6.50 -25.29
C ARG A 26 1.34 5.08 -24.77
N TRP A 27 1.03 4.92 -23.47
CA TRP A 27 0.64 3.63 -22.88
C TRP A 27 -0.82 3.28 -23.17
N LEU A 28 -1.65 4.31 -23.33
CA LEU A 28 -3.11 4.24 -23.44
C LEU A 28 -3.65 3.92 -24.85
N THR A 29 -2.79 3.93 -25.87
CA THR A 29 -3.18 3.84 -27.31
C THR A 29 -2.88 2.49 -27.96
N GLY A 30 -2.21 1.55 -27.28
CA GLY A 30 -2.01 0.18 -27.77
C GLY A 30 -1.29 0.04 -29.12
N ARG A 31 -0.73 1.12 -29.68
CA ARG A 31 0.05 1.08 -30.92
C ARG A 31 1.53 0.98 -30.59
N GLY A 32 2.04 -0.24 -30.65
CA GLY A 32 3.46 -0.56 -30.58
C GLY A 32 3.74 -1.67 -29.59
N ASP A 33 4.53 -2.63 -30.04
CA ASP A 33 5.06 -3.79 -29.32
C ASP A 33 5.93 -3.38 -28.10
N LEU A 34 5.34 -2.72 -27.10
CA LEU A 34 6.04 -2.26 -25.89
C LEU A 34 5.87 -3.30 -24.78
N HIS A 35 7.01 -3.72 -24.24
CA HIS A 35 7.10 -4.75 -23.21
C HIS A 35 6.41 -4.24 -21.92
N PRO A 36 5.78 -5.11 -21.11
CA PRO A 36 5.05 -4.70 -19.89
C PRO A 36 5.86 -3.80 -18.93
N CYS A 37 7.19 -3.92 -18.97
CA CYS A 37 8.14 -3.14 -18.19
C CYS A 37 8.27 -1.66 -18.61
N ASP A 38 7.85 -1.28 -19.81
CA ASP A 38 8.06 0.06 -20.35
C ASP A 38 7.02 1.07 -19.84
N GLY A 39 5.84 0.58 -19.42
CA GLY A 39 4.79 1.40 -18.81
C GLY A 39 5.17 2.02 -17.47
N TRP A 40 5.90 1.25 -16.68
CA TRP A 40 6.36 1.69 -15.36
C TRP A 40 7.49 2.71 -15.48
N ARG A 41 8.39 2.55 -16.47
CA ARG A 41 9.41 3.58 -16.78
C ARG A 41 8.79 4.88 -17.30
N ALA A 42 7.75 4.79 -18.14
CA ALA A 42 7.03 5.97 -18.64
C ALA A 42 6.29 6.73 -17.52
N LEU A 43 5.92 6.04 -16.43
CA LEU A 43 5.37 6.61 -15.20
C LEU A 43 6.46 6.93 -14.13
N GLY A 44 7.73 6.66 -14.42
CA GLY A 44 8.87 7.01 -13.56
C GLY A 44 9.28 5.98 -12.50
N TYR A 45 8.83 4.72 -12.60
CA TYR A 45 9.13 3.65 -11.65
C TYR A 45 10.23 2.68 -12.17
N PRO A 46 11.24 2.33 -11.36
CA PRO A 46 12.24 1.34 -11.73
C PRO A 46 11.67 -0.09 -11.69
N VAL A 47 11.86 -0.86 -12.76
CA VAL A 47 11.45 -2.27 -12.82
C VAL A 47 12.59 -3.14 -12.33
N VAL A 48 12.46 -3.75 -11.15
CA VAL A 48 13.38 -4.80 -10.69
C VAL A 48 12.69 -6.14 -10.84
N ALA A 49 13.00 -6.86 -11.92
CA ALA A 49 12.56 -8.24 -12.10
C ALA A 49 13.29 -9.12 -11.06
N ARG A 50 12.61 -9.50 -9.98
CA ARG A 50 13.09 -10.56 -9.08
C ARG A 50 12.45 -11.89 -9.48
N PRO A 51 13.22 -12.99 -9.64
CA PRO A 51 12.63 -14.30 -9.93
C PRO A 51 11.79 -14.76 -8.74
N LEU A 52 10.60 -15.32 -9.04
CA LEU A 52 9.78 -16.04 -8.07
C LEU A 52 10.57 -17.20 -7.46
N PRO A 53 10.51 -17.44 -6.13
CA PRO A 53 11.08 -18.64 -5.55
C PRO A 53 10.29 -19.85 -6.04
N GLN A 54 10.95 -20.71 -6.82
CA GLN A 54 10.40 -22.01 -7.21
C GLN A 54 10.18 -22.86 -5.94
N GLY A 55 8.91 -23.19 -5.68
CA GLY A 55 8.53 -24.04 -4.55
C GLY A 55 9.22 -25.40 -4.64
N ARG A 56 9.92 -25.79 -3.58
CA ARG A 56 10.39 -27.18 -3.41
C ARG A 56 9.17 -28.08 -3.24
N ARG A 57 8.90 -28.92 -4.24
CA ARG A 57 8.04 -30.10 -4.11
C ARG A 57 8.66 -31.05 -3.08
N THR A 58 7.99 -31.24 -1.97
CA THR A 58 8.24 -32.33 -1.02
C THR A 58 7.79 -33.65 -1.66
N LEU A 59 8.73 -34.57 -1.87
CA LEU A 59 8.43 -35.97 -2.17
C LEU A 59 8.38 -36.74 -0.83
N LEU A 60 7.19 -37.20 -0.46
CA LEU A 60 7.00 -38.26 0.54
C LEU A 60 7.32 -39.61 -0.11
N PRO A 61 8.14 -40.49 0.50
CA PRO A 61 8.16 -41.88 0.12
C PRO A 61 7.08 -42.67 0.86
N ALA A 62 6.45 -43.57 0.12
CA ALA A 62 5.49 -44.56 0.60
C ALA A 62 6.20 -45.80 1.16
N GLY A 63 5.57 -46.45 2.15
CA GLY A 63 5.79 -47.86 2.45
C GLY A 63 6.31 -48.16 3.84
N ALA A 64 5.46 -48.76 4.68
CA ALA A 64 5.65 -50.08 5.30
C ALA A 64 4.73 -50.26 6.51
N ALA A 65 3.72 -51.12 6.36
CA ALA A 65 3.03 -51.75 7.48
C ALA A 65 3.93 -52.85 8.08
N THR A 66 3.85 -53.07 9.40
CA THR A 66 3.64 -54.40 10.04
C THR A 66 3.60 -54.25 11.57
N MET A 67 2.67 -54.99 12.19
CA MET A 67 2.40 -55.15 13.63
C MET A 67 3.62 -55.59 14.46
N LEU A 68 3.67 -55.25 15.77
CA LEU A 68 3.50 -56.21 16.87
C LEU A 68 3.56 -55.57 18.29
N ARG A 69 2.52 -55.88 19.08
CA ARG A 69 2.51 -56.29 20.51
C ARG A 69 2.93 -55.36 21.67
N ARG A 70 1.94 -55.29 22.58
CA ARG A 70 1.95 -55.52 24.05
C ARG A 70 2.24 -54.35 25.01
N SER A 71 1.13 -53.87 25.57
CA SER A 71 0.81 -53.78 27.01
C SER A 71 1.87 -53.29 28.00
N SER A 72 1.59 -52.16 28.66
CA SER A 72 1.55 -52.10 30.14
C SER A 72 0.91 -50.80 30.63
N ARG A 73 0.24 -50.94 31.78
CA ARG A 73 -0.54 -49.95 32.53
C ARG A 73 0.36 -48.88 33.16
N VAL A 74 -0.19 -47.69 33.43
CA VAL A 74 -0.45 -47.12 34.77
C VAL A 74 -0.63 -45.61 34.67
N ALA A 75 -1.62 -45.13 35.41
CA ALA A 75 -2.14 -43.77 35.48
C ALA A 75 -1.08 -42.66 35.61
N ALA A 76 -1.18 -41.65 34.75
CA ALA A 76 -0.58 -40.33 34.96
C ALA A 76 -1.70 -39.30 35.14
N ARG A 77 -1.74 -38.74 36.35
CA ARG A 77 -2.61 -37.64 36.79
C ARG A 77 -2.62 -36.50 35.76
N ILE A 78 -3.80 -36.07 35.35
CA ILE A 78 -4.01 -34.84 34.58
C ILE A 78 -3.68 -33.66 35.52
N ALA A 79 -2.49 -33.09 35.38
CA ALA A 79 -2.21 -31.75 35.89
C ALA A 79 -2.87 -30.73 34.94
N PRO A 80 -3.49 -29.64 35.44
CA PRO A 80 -3.99 -28.59 34.59
C PRO A 80 -2.80 -27.94 33.86
N ARG A 81 -2.76 -28.08 32.53
CA ARG A 81 -1.77 -27.39 31.70
C ARG A 81 -1.96 -25.89 31.88
N SER A 82 -0.86 -25.28 32.28
CA SER A 82 -0.65 -23.87 32.55
C SER A 82 -1.17 -22.94 31.46
N ARG A 83 -1.88 -21.90 31.91
CA ARG A 83 -1.88 -20.52 31.42
C ARG A 83 -1.36 -20.30 29.99
N GLY A 84 -2.34 -20.08 29.10
CA GLY A 84 -2.33 -19.20 27.94
C GLY A 84 -0.97 -18.78 27.37
N GLU A 85 -0.52 -19.50 26.35
CA GLU A 85 0.19 -18.87 25.25
C GLU A 85 -0.72 -17.78 24.67
N ARG A 86 -0.35 -16.50 24.87
CA ARG A 86 -0.95 -15.43 24.08
C ARG A 86 -0.56 -15.69 22.63
N GLN A 87 -1.45 -16.24 21.83
CA GLN A 87 -1.35 -16.17 20.38
C GLN A 87 -1.10 -14.71 20.04
N GLY A 88 0.11 -14.39 19.54
CA GLY A 88 0.42 -13.06 19.07
C GLY A 88 -0.62 -12.68 18.03
N THR A 89 -1.49 -11.73 18.34
CA THR A 89 -2.51 -11.25 17.42
C THR A 89 -1.78 -10.69 16.19
N VAL A 90 -2.01 -11.31 15.03
CA VAL A 90 -1.44 -10.83 13.76
C VAL A 90 -1.90 -9.39 13.56
N LYS A 91 -0.95 -8.46 13.48
CA LYS A 91 -1.26 -7.05 13.25
C LYS A 91 -1.79 -6.86 11.83
N PRO A 92 -2.85 -6.07 11.61
CA PRO A 92 -3.29 -5.75 10.27
C PRO A 92 -2.21 -4.96 9.52
N ARG A 93 -2.06 -5.25 8.23
CA ARG A 93 -1.13 -4.58 7.32
C ARG A 93 -1.77 -3.32 6.75
N VAL A 94 -1.04 -2.20 6.82
CA VAL A 94 -1.50 -0.90 6.33
C VAL A 94 -0.51 -0.39 5.29
N TYR A 95 -0.99 -0.17 4.08
CA TYR A 95 -0.26 0.48 3.02
C TYR A 95 -0.32 1.99 3.22
N ILE A 96 0.85 2.61 3.35
CA ILE A 96 1.00 4.05 3.49
C ILE A 96 1.18 4.65 2.10
N GLU A 97 0.16 5.34 1.61
CA GLU A 97 0.23 6.11 0.36
C GLU A 97 1.00 7.43 0.56
N THR A 98 1.57 7.96 -0.52
CA THR A 98 2.47 9.12 -0.53
C THR A 98 1.89 10.36 0.13
N SER A 99 0.58 10.60 0.03
CA SER A 99 -0.08 11.74 0.69
C SER A 99 0.10 11.70 2.22
N ILE A 100 0.09 10.52 2.84
CA ILE A 100 0.30 10.36 4.29
C ILE A 100 1.68 10.88 4.68
N LEU A 101 2.73 10.46 3.96
CA LEU A 101 4.09 10.95 4.21
C LEU A 101 4.22 12.45 3.96
N SER A 102 3.49 12.97 2.96
CA SER A 102 3.49 14.38 2.61
C SER A 102 2.86 15.23 3.72
N TYR A 103 1.69 14.85 4.23
CA TYR A 103 1.05 15.53 5.36
C TYR A 103 1.86 15.41 6.65
N LEU A 104 2.50 14.25 6.89
CA LEU A 104 3.33 14.03 8.07
C LEU A 104 4.58 14.94 8.12
N THR A 105 5.16 15.26 6.97
CA THR A 105 6.49 15.92 6.89
C THR A 105 6.45 17.34 6.31
N ALA A 106 5.27 17.79 5.88
CA ALA A 106 5.05 19.15 5.41
C ALA A 106 5.22 20.15 6.55
N ARG A 107 5.57 21.39 6.18
CA ARG A 107 5.53 22.51 7.13
C ARG A 107 4.07 22.78 7.53
N PRO A 108 3.82 23.27 8.75
CA PRO A 108 2.48 23.66 9.17
C PRO A 108 1.81 24.55 8.12
N SER A 109 0.64 24.13 7.66
CA SER A 109 -0.13 24.88 6.67
C SER A 109 -0.91 26.01 7.33
N ARG A 110 -1.12 27.11 6.60
CA ARG A 110 -2.05 28.19 7.00
C ARG A 110 -3.47 27.92 6.50
N ASP A 111 -3.63 26.96 5.59
CA ASP A 111 -4.92 26.45 5.16
C ASP A 111 -5.47 25.53 6.24
N LEU A 112 -6.66 25.85 6.77
CA LEU A 112 -7.24 25.17 7.92
C LEU A 112 -7.53 23.68 7.65
N VAL A 113 -7.94 23.34 6.44
CA VAL A 113 -8.24 21.95 6.06
C VAL A 113 -6.96 21.14 6.00
N GLN A 114 -5.92 21.67 5.34
CA GLN A 114 -4.63 21.02 5.29
C GLN A 114 -4.00 20.91 6.68
N ALA A 115 -4.09 21.96 7.52
CA ALA A 115 -3.60 21.93 8.88
C ALA A 115 -4.29 20.84 9.73
N ALA A 116 -5.61 20.66 9.56
CA ALA A 116 -6.34 19.56 10.19
C ALA A 116 -5.83 18.19 9.73
N HIS A 117 -5.70 17.96 8.42
CA HIS A 117 -5.15 16.70 7.89
C HIS A 117 -3.72 16.42 8.37
N GLN A 118 -2.88 17.45 8.49
CA GLN A 118 -1.55 17.33 9.09
C GLN A 118 -1.64 16.83 10.52
N GLN A 119 -2.47 17.47 11.35
CA GLN A 119 -2.63 17.13 12.76
C GLN A 119 -3.13 15.69 12.94
N ILE A 120 -4.18 15.31 12.21
CA ILE A 120 -4.73 13.95 12.25
C ILE A 120 -3.68 12.92 11.81
N THR A 121 -2.91 13.22 10.76
CA THR A 121 -1.85 12.32 10.30
C THR A 121 -0.77 12.12 11.35
N ILE A 122 -0.36 13.20 12.04
CA ILE A 122 0.63 13.15 13.12
C ILE A 122 0.13 12.28 14.27
N GLU A 123 -1.12 12.48 14.70
CA GLU A 123 -1.75 11.72 15.77
C GLU A 123 -1.88 10.23 15.43
N TRP A 124 -2.38 9.92 14.23
CA TRP A 124 -2.46 8.54 13.75
C TRP A 124 -1.08 7.89 13.67
N TRP A 125 -0.08 8.61 13.17
CA TRP A 125 1.29 8.11 13.03
C TRP A 125 1.93 7.80 14.39
N ALA A 126 1.60 8.53 15.45
CA ALA A 126 2.04 8.21 16.81
C ALA A 126 1.53 6.83 17.28
N GLY A 127 0.30 6.46 16.90
CA GLY A 127 -0.34 5.18 17.21
C GLY A 127 0.01 4.01 16.28
N ARG A 128 0.87 4.23 15.27
CA ARG A 128 1.10 3.28 14.16
C ARG A 128 1.63 1.91 14.55
N ASN A 129 2.22 1.76 15.74
CA ASN A 129 2.83 0.52 16.21
C ASN A 129 1.83 -0.66 16.33
N ARG A 130 0.53 -0.40 16.24
CA ARG A 130 -0.55 -1.39 16.20
C ARG A 130 -0.69 -2.09 14.86
N PHE A 131 -0.08 -1.55 13.81
CA PHE A 131 -0.14 -2.05 12.45
C PHE A 131 1.23 -2.55 11.98
N GLU A 132 1.22 -3.38 10.96
CA GLU A 132 2.39 -3.63 10.13
C GLU A 132 2.32 -2.65 8.94
N LEU A 133 3.13 -1.59 9.00
CA LEU A 133 3.15 -0.60 7.94
C LEU A 133 3.98 -1.07 6.75
N VAL A 134 3.51 -0.80 5.55
CA VAL A 134 4.22 -1.06 4.30
C VAL A 134 4.09 0.12 3.35
N VAL A 135 5.09 0.32 2.50
CA VAL A 135 5.06 1.25 1.36
C VAL A 135 5.31 0.46 0.09
N SER A 136 5.32 1.11 -1.08
CA SER A 136 5.73 0.46 -2.32
C SER A 136 6.82 1.23 -3.05
N GLU A 137 7.41 0.58 -4.06
CA GLU A 137 8.26 1.25 -5.04
C GLU A 137 7.58 2.47 -5.66
N ALA A 138 6.24 2.44 -5.79
CA ALA A 138 5.49 3.58 -6.30
C ALA A 138 5.54 4.78 -5.35
N VAL A 139 5.32 4.52 -4.05
CA VAL A 139 5.38 5.55 -3.00
C VAL A 139 6.79 6.13 -2.89
N VAL A 140 7.83 5.30 -2.96
CA VAL A 140 9.23 5.77 -2.93
C VAL A 140 9.52 6.69 -4.12
N ALA A 141 9.10 6.29 -5.32
CA ALA A 141 9.31 7.11 -6.51
C ALA A 141 8.57 8.45 -6.42
N GLU A 142 7.34 8.51 -5.93
CA GLU A 142 6.62 9.76 -5.76
C GLU A 142 7.18 10.64 -4.62
N ALA A 143 7.56 10.02 -3.50
CA ALA A 143 8.18 10.68 -2.36
C ALA A 143 9.49 11.38 -2.74
N SER A 144 10.21 10.87 -3.75
CA SER A 144 11.46 11.45 -4.23
C SER A 144 11.32 12.68 -5.15
N ARG A 145 10.12 13.01 -5.62
CA ARG A 145 9.88 14.10 -6.60
C ARG A 145 9.64 15.45 -5.94
N GLY A 146 9.87 16.54 -6.66
CA GLY A 146 9.57 17.90 -6.18
C GLY A 146 10.76 18.53 -5.45
N ASP A 147 10.47 19.38 -4.45
CA ASP A 147 11.51 20.07 -3.68
C ASP A 147 12.45 19.06 -2.99
N PRO A 148 13.79 19.16 -3.18
CA PRO A 148 14.74 18.20 -2.61
C PRO A 148 14.66 18.06 -1.09
N SER A 149 14.40 19.16 -0.37
CA SER A 149 14.30 19.12 1.10
C SER A 149 13.03 18.38 1.54
N ALA A 150 11.90 18.61 0.86
CA ALA A 150 10.65 17.92 1.13
C ALA A 150 10.70 16.45 0.73
N ALA A 151 11.36 16.13 -0.38
CA ALA A 151 11.61 14.74 -0.79
C ALA A 151 12.45 14.00 0.24
N ALA A 152 13.55 14.59 0.72
CA ALA A 152 14.40 13.99 1.75
C ALA A 152 13.61 13.69 3.04
N ARG A 153 12.75 14.62 3.49
CA ARG A 153 11.91 14.39 4.69
C ARG A 153 10.91 13.25 4.50
N ARG A 154 10.23 13.18 3.35
CA ARG A 154 9.29 12.08 3.04
C ARG A 154 9.99 10.73 2.98
N LEU A 155 11.15 10.65 2.33
CA LEU A 155 11.95 9.43 2.26
C LEU A 155 12.45 8.98 3.64
N ALA A 156 12.90 9.92 4.47
CA ALA A 156 13.29 9.64 5.85
C ALA A 156 12.11 9.10 6.68
N ALA A 157 10.89 9.63 6.48
CA ALA A 157 9.69 9.11 7.15
C ALA A 157 9.30 7.69 6.70
N ALA A 158 9.64 7.31 5.46
CA ALA A 158 9.43 5.96 4.93
C ALA A 158 10.56 4.98 5.28
N GLU A 159 11.67 5.47 5.85
CA GLU A 159 12.83 4.65 6.15
C GLU A 159 12.49 3.54 7.16
N GLY A 160 12.97 2.32 6.89
CA GLY A 160 12.68 1.14 7.70
C GLY A 160 11.32 0.48 7.46
N LEU A 161 10.45 1.07 6.63
CA LEU A 161 9.20 0.43 6.21
C LEU A 161 9.47 -0.61 5.09
N PRO A 162 8.90 -1.83 5.16
CA PRO A 162 8.93 -2.78 4.07
C PRO A 162 8.39 -2.18 2.76
N VAL A 163 9.16 -2.33 1.68
CA VAL A 163 8.82 -1.83 0.35
C VAL A 163 8.27 -2.97 -0.49
N LEU A 164 7.00 -2.84 -0.91
CA LEU A 164 6.32 -3.76 -1.81
C LEU A 164 6.69 -3.48 -3.26
N SER A 165 6.90 -4.56 -4.02
CA SER A 165 7.22 -4.47 -5.44
C SER A 165 6.00 -4.17 -6.30
N ALA A 166 6.23 -3.43 -7.37
CA ALA A 166 5.31 -3.21 -8.48
C ALA A 166 5.28 -4.42 -9.44
N SER A 167 4.88 -5.59 -8.93
CA SER A 167 4.93 -6.86 -9.67
C SER A 167 4.08 -6.84 -10.93
N ILE A 168 4.38 -7.72 -11.90
CA ILE A 168 3.66 -7.87 -13.17
C ILE A 168 2.15 -8.05 -12.93
N GLU A 169 1.78 -8.81 -11.91
CA GLU A 169 0.40 -9.03 -11.47
C GLU A 169 -0.25 -7.71 -11.03
N ALA A 170 0.43 -6.89 -10.23
CA ALA A 170 -0.08 -5.58 -9.84
C ALA A 170 -0.26 -4.66 -11.05
N GLN A 171 0.62 -4.70 -12.04
CA GLN A 171 0.47 -3.93 -13.29
C GLN A 171 -0.76 -4.40 -14.10
N ALA A 172 -1.00 -5.71 -14.13
CA ALA A 172 -2.18 -6.27 -14.80
C ALA A 172 -3.47 -5.83 -14.10
N VAL A 173 -3.53 -5.88 -12.76
CA VAL A 173 -4.69 -5.42 -11.99
C VAL A 173 -4.92 -3.92 -12.18
N ALA A 174 -3.86 -3.11 -12.14
CA ALA A 174 -3.96 -1.66 -12.37
C ALA A 174 -4.54 -1.33 -13.76
N ARG A 175 -4.11 -2.05 -14.82
CA ARG A 175 -4.71 -1.90 -16.16
C ARG A 175 -6.18 -2.23 -16.19
N ARG A 176 -6.58 -3.35 -15.57
CA ARG A 176 -7.99 -3.74 -15.51
C ARG A 176 -8.84 -2.71 -14.79
N LEU A 177 -8.33 -2.08 -13.73
CA LEU A 177 -9.03 -1.00 -13.02
C LEU A 177 -9.30 0.21 -13.93
N LEU A 178 -8.36 0.55 -14.82
CA LEU A 178 -8.52 1.64 -15.78
C LEU A 178 -9.43 1.26 -16.96
N GLU A 179 -9.27 0.05 -17.50
CA GLU A 179 -10.03 -0.45 -18.65
C GLU A 179 -11.50 -0.69 -18.33
N ALA A 180 -11.80 -1.22 -17.14
CA ALA A 180 -13.16 -1.44 -16.66
C ALA A 180 -13.87 -0.15 -16.22
N ALA A 181 -13.24 1.02 -16.43
CA ALA A 181 -13.72 2.32 -15.96
C ALA A 181 -13.98 2.39 -14.44
N ALA A 182 -13.35 1.50 -13.66
CA ALA A 182 -13.39 1.57 -12.20
C ALA A 182 -12.63 2.81 -11.69
N MET A 183 -11.66 3.29 -12.48
CA MET A 183 -10.95 4.55 -12.28
C MET A 183 -10.80 5.33 -13.59
N PRO A 184 -10.85 6.67 -13.58
CA PRO A 184 -10.59 7.47 -14.77
C PRO A 184 -9.13 7.32 -15.19
N ARG A 185 -8.84 7.44 -16.49
CA ARG A 185 -7.47 7.27 -17.04
C ARG A 185 -6.41 8.17 -16.37
N LYS A 186 -6.81 9.35 -15.91
CA LYS A 186 -5.94 10.28 -15.17
C LYS A 186 -5.50 9.76 -13.79
N ALA A 187 -6.23 8.80 -13.22
CA ALA A 187 -5.95 8.20 -11.92
C ALA A 187 -5.09 6.92 -12.04
N ALA A 188 -4.21 6.84 -13.04
CA ALA A 188 -3.35 5.67 -13.26
C ALA A 188 -2.43 5.35 -12.06
N ILE A 189 -1.96 6.39 -11.37
CA ILE A 189 -1.12 6.26 -10.17
C ILE A 189 -1.94 5.69 -9.00
N ASP A 190 -3.14 6.22 -8.77
CA ASP A 190 -4.07 5.71 -7.75
C ASP A 190 -4.44 4.23 -8.01
N ALA A 191 -4.65 3.86 -9.28
CA ALA A 191 -4.89 2.48 -9.68
C ALA A 191 -3.71 1.57 -9.34
N ALA A 192 -2.47 2.05 -9.50
CA ALA A 192 -1.27 1.31 -9.15
C ALA A 192 -1.18 1.06 -7.63
N HIS A 193 -1.47 2.05 -6.79
CA HIS A 193 -1.49 1.87 -5.33
C HIS A 193 -2.50 0.82 -4.88
N VAL A 194 -3.73 0.89 -5.40
CA VAL A 194 -4.77 -0.09 -5.09
C VAL A 194 -4.36 -1.49 -5.55
N ALA A 195 -3.84 -1.61 -6.77
CA ALA A 195 -3.43 -2.89 -7.33
C ALA A 195 -2.29 -3.52 -6.53
N ILE A 196 -1.26 -2.76 -6.18
CA ILE A 196 -0.15 -3.24 -5.34
C ILE A 196 -0.69 -3.70 -3.98
N ALA A 197 -1.52 -2.89 -3.33
CA ALA A 197 -2.10 -3.24 -2.03
C ALA A 197 -2.93 -4.54 -2.11
N ALA A 198 -3.75 -4.70 -3.15
CA ALA A 198 -4.57 -5.89 -3.35
C ALA A 198 -3.73 -7.16 -3.62
N VAL A 199 -2.74 -7.07 -4.53
CA VAL A 199 -1.88 -8.20 -4.90
C VAL A 199 -1.05 -8.69 -3.72
N HIS A 200 -0.56 -7.76 -2.89
CA HIS A 200 0.22 -8.10 -1.70
C HIS A 200 -0.63 -8.44 -0.48
N GLY A 201 -1.96 -8.48 -0.61
CA GLY A 201 -2.87 -8.87 0.47
C GLY A 201 -2.87 -7.90 1.66
N VAL A 202 -2.69 -6.61 1.40
CA VAL A 202 -2.75 -5.56 2.43
C VAL A 202 -4.21 -5.38 2.89
N ASN A 203 -4.41 -5.18 4.20
CA ASN A 203 -5.75 -4.99 4.77
C ASN A 203 -6.30 -3.59 4.49
N PHE A 204 -5.48 -2.56 4.69
CA PHE A 204 -5.90 -1.16 4.57
C PHE A 204 -4.97 -0.38 3.64
N LEU A 205 -5.53 0.46 2.77
CA LEU A 205 -4.81 1.47 2.02
C LEU A 205 -5.14 2.82 2.63
N LEU A 206 -4.15 3.42 3.30
CA LEU A 206 -4.31 4.69 4.01
C LEU A 206 -3.93 5.84 3.07
N THR A 207 -4.86 6.76 2.81
CA THR A 207 -4.66 7.88 1.87
C THR A 207 -5.52 9.09 2.24
N TRP A 208 -5.05 10.28 1.88
CA TRP A 208 -5.86 11.50 1.82
C TRP A 208 -6.36 11.81 0.40
N ASN A 209 -5.85 11.13 -0.64
CA ASN A 209 -6.29 11.32 -2.03
C ASN A 209 -7.61 10.58 -2.31
N CYS A 210 -8.64 10.92 -1.54
CA CYS A 210 -9.95 10.30 -1.64
C CYS A 210 -10.75 10.81 -2.86
N THR A 211 -10.34 11.88 -3.52
CA THR A 211 -11.12 12.47 -4.63
C THR A 211 -11.30 11.51 -5.82
N HIS A 212 -10.37 10.57 -6.02
CA HIS A 212 -10.45 9.54 -7.06
C HIS A 212 -10.72 8.13 -6.51
N LEU A 213 -10.45 7.88 -5.22
CA LEU A 213 -10.69 6.58 -4.58
C LEU A 213 -11.99 6.51 -3.73
N ALA A 214 -12.62 7.63 -3.38
CA ALA A 214 -13.73 7.69 -2.42
C ALA A 214 -15.10 8.00 -3.01
N ASN A 215 -15.24 8.02 -4.33
CA ASN A 215 -16.58 7.88 -4.89
C ASN A 215 -17.10 6.47 -4.53
N ALA A 216 -18.14 6.38 -3.70
CA ALA A 216 -18.72 5.12 -3.25
C ALA A 216 -19.13 4.19 -4.43
N MET A 217 -19.45 4.77 -5.60
CA MET A 217 -19.67 4.00 -6.83
C MET A 217 -18.38 3.39 -7.36
N MET A 218 -17.28 4.15 -7.34
CA MET A 218 -15.97 3.68 -7.80
C MET A 218 -15.40 2.62 -6.86
N ARG A 219 -15.56 2.77 -5.55
CA ARG A 219 -15.13 1.75 -4.56
C ARG A 219 -15.70 0.37 -4.89
N ARG A 220 -17.01 0.28 -5.18
CA ARG A 220 -17.64 -1.00 -5.57
C ARG A 220 -17.06 -1.60 -6.84
N HIS A 221 -16.77 -0.77 -7.85
CA HIS A 221 -16.16 -1.24 -9.11
C HIS A 221 -14.71 -1.68 -8.90
N ILE A 222 -13.94 -0.92 -8.14
CA ILE A 222 -12.56 -1.26 -7.75
C ILE A 222 -12.54 -2.62 -7.06
N GLU A 223 -13.40 -2.80 -6.07
CA GLU A 223 -13.49 -4.06 -5.34
C GLU A 223 -13.89 -5.24 -6.25
N ALA A 224 -14.85 -5.03 -7.16
CA ALA A 224 -15.25 -6.05 -8.13
C ALA A 224 -14.08 -6.48 -9.02
N VAL A 225 -13.37 -5.51 -9.61
CA VAL A 225 -12.20 -5.78 -10.47
C VAL A 225 -11.09 -6.50 -9.71
N CYS A 226 -10.82 -6.12 -8.45
CA CYS A 226 -9.86 -6.85 -7.62
C CYS A 226 -10.29 -8.31 -7.40
N ARG A 227 -11.56 -8.54 -7.03
CA ARG A 227 -12.10 -9.90 -6.79
C ARG A 227 -12.10 -10.75 -8.06
N GLU A 228 -12.49 -10.18 -9.19
CA GLU A 228 -12.42 -10.81 -10.52
C GLU A 228 -10.98 -11.06 -10.99
N SER A 229 -10.01 -10.37 -10.40
CA SER A 229 -8.58 -10.63 -10.61
C SER A 229 -8.02 -11.67 -9.64
N GLY A 230 -8.84 -12.23 -8.75
CA GLY A 230 -8.43 -13.23 -7.76
C GLY A 230 -7.82 -12.63 -6.49
N PHE A 231 -7.95 -11.31 -6.27
CA PHE A 231 -7.36 -10.61 -5.14
C PHE A 231 -8.42 -10.04 -4.19
N ARG A 232 -8.09 -10.02 -2.89
CA ARG A 232 -8.92 -9.33 -1.91
C ARG A 232 -8.65 -7.82 -2.01
N PRO A 233 -9.67 -6.98 -2.22
CA PRO A 233 -9.46 -5.54 -2.24
C PRO A 233 -9.07 -5.02 -0.85
N PRO A 234 -8.14 -4.05 -0.76
CA PRO A 234 -7.86 -3.36 0.49
C PRO A 234 -9.03 -2.46 0.87
N ILE A 235 -9.21 -2.23 2.17
CA ILE A 235 -10.10 -1.18 2.66
C ILE A 235 -9.38 0.15 2.47
N ILE A 236 -9.89 0.98 1.56
CA ILE A 236 -9.36 2.33 1.33
C ILE A 236 -9.96 3.26 2.38
N CYS A 237 -9.10 3.92 3.17
CA CYS A 237 -9.55 4.74 4.28
C CYS A 237 -8.63 5.95 4.52
N THR A 238 -9.18 6.98 5.16
CA THR A 238 -8.40 8.10 5.72
C THR A 238 -7.84 7.74 7.11
N PRO A 239 -6.85 8.49 7.62
CA PRO A 239 -6.42 8.39 9.01
C PRO A 239 -7.54 8.51 10.04
N GLU A 240 -8.58 9.31 9.77
CA GLU A 240 -9.75 9.45 10.66
C GLU A 240 -10.59 8.18 10.68
N GLU A 241 -10.83 7.58 9.52
CA GLU A 241 -11.61 6.33 9.40
C GLU A 241 -10.88 5.13 10.01
N LEU A 242 -9.54 5.15 10.01
CA LEU A 242 -8.69 4.14 10.65
C LEU A 242 -8.19 4.56 12.04
N ALA A 243 -8.83 5.58 12.64
CA ALA A 243 -8.52 6.03 13.99
C ALA A 243 -9.03 5.06 15.05
N PHE A 244 -8.48 5.20 16.25
CA PHE A 244 -8.89 4.40 17.40
C PHE A 244 -10.04 5.09 18.13
N GLU A 245 -11.12 4.36 18.41
CA GLU A 245 -12.00 4.75 19.51
C GLU A 245 -11.30 4.44 20.83
N GLU A 246 -10.88 5.47 21.57
CA GLU A 246 -10.84 5.33 23.03
C GLU A 246 -12.29 5.27 23.47
N LYS A 247 -12.77 4.07 23.80
CA LYS A 247 -14.02 3.96 24.55
C LYS A 247 -13.86 4.78 25.83
N PRO A 248 -14.69 5.82 26.05
CA PRO A 248 -14.70 6.55 27.31
C PRO A 248 -15.12 5.65 28.49
#